data_AF-A0A540ND89-F1
#
_entry.id   AF-A0A540ND89-F1
#
_cell.length_a   1.000
_cell.length_b   1.000
_cell.length_c   1.000
_cell.angle_alpha   90.00
_cell.angle_beta   90.00
_cell.angle_gamma   90.00
#
_symmetry.space_group_name_H-M   'P 1'
#
loop_
_entity.id
_entity.type
_entity.pdbx_description
1 polymer ?
#
loop_
_entity_poly.entity_id
_entity_poly.type
_entity_poly.pdbx_seq_one_letter_code
_entity_poly.pdbx_strand_id
1 'polypeptide(L)'
;MSGLPNLERLILKDCINLVELDEAVGDLEKLVLLNLRDCKNLMKIPASVSRLGSLQDLILSGCSKLGLHSNTKATTEEHSSSIATKKFNLLPHSLGSLSLANCNLSEIPSDLGFLSALKHLDLSANPILNLPQNMKDLIMLQTLLLEGCTKLHTLPELPLSLTRLEANHCTSLKRITNLPNIFRSLCKSFWYCKKLVEAQGLFEIKLLSSVDIDLIRNMGLFNLESTERSEAEMINYLTNTTKKCPLQGLKECGIFSIYICGSEIPNWFGYRSMGNSVLSVVIPSGVNLKIRGLNACVVYARQPDHRGGVQVASEQFLKVSNETKDRMWTYSPVTMGIPKENEDMLWLSRWTFRDNELEGGEEIRVSVKCGLWTKEFGIELVYEDENKGKDVASNSEDILPWSQSNVVAGDVAVSTSMYEMWRGKYFLCNHRYRTHQAQFRRRQENPAHGDFSYKPPSSFHLNDFLFKHEVDIAESRIIKYLRKAVTK
;
A
#
# COMPACT_ATOMS: atom_id res chain seq x y z
N MET A 1 -13.11 38.27 -24.24
CA MET A 1 -14.13 37.43 -23.56
C MET A 1 -15.10 38.22 -22.68
N SER A 2 -14.93 39.55 -22.55
CA SER A 2 -15.78 40.47 -21.77
C SER A 2 -17.26 40.58 -22.20
N GLY A 3 -17.69 39.93 -23.28
CA GLY A 3 -19.08 39.92 -23.76
C GLY A 3 -19.92 38.71 -23.32
N LEU A 4 -19.39 37.82 -22.47
CA LEU A 4 -20.04 36.56 -22.08
C LEU A 4 -20.25 36.45 -20.55
N PRO A 5 -21.04 37.35 -19.93
CA PRO A 5 -21.15 37.45 -18.46
C PRO A 5 -21.82 36.24 -17.80
N ASN A 6 -22.50 35.38 -18.59
CA ASN A 6 -23.18 34.18 -18.11
C ASN A 6 -22.45 32.88 -18.46
N LEU A 7 -21.21 32.94 -18.93
CA LEU A 7 -20.47 31.75 -19.33
C LEU A 7 -20.07 30.92 -18.10
N GLU A 8 -20.61 29.70 -18.01
CA GLU A 8 -20.31 28.77 -16.91
C GLU A 8 -19.22 27.75 -17.26
N ARG A 9 -19.03 27.45 -18.55
CA ARG A 9 -18.11 26.41 -19.02
C ARG A 9 -17.31 26.90 -20.21
N LEU A 10 -15.99 26.95 -20.08
CA LEU A 10 -15.06 27.28 -21.14
C LEU A 10 -14.18 26.06 -21.44
N ILE A 11 -14.33 25.51 -22.64
CA ILE A 11 -13.60 24.32 -23.09
C ILE A 11 -12.71 24.70 -24.27
N LEU A 12 -11.41 24.67 -24.04
CA LEU A 12 -10.34 24.95 -25.00
C LEU A 12 -9.43 23.73 -25.17
N LYS A 13 -10.01 22.53 -25.03
CA LYS A 13 -9.30 21.26 -25.13
C LYS A 13 -8.62 21.11 -26.50
N ASP A 14 -7.43 20.53 -26.52
CA ASP A 14 -6.61 20.27 -27.72
C ASP A 14 -6.26 21.54 -28.52
N CYS A 15 -6.32 22.73 -27.92
CA CYS A 15 -5.86 23.98 -28.54
C CYS A 15 -4.33 24.04 -28.52
N ILE A 16 -3.69 23.24 -29.38
CA ILE A 16 -2.23 23.06 -29.41
C ILE A 16 -1.46 24.35 -29.71
N ASN A 17 -2.07 25.35 -30.33
CA ASN A 17 -1.43 26.64 -30.64
C ASN A 17 -1.66 27.69 -29.54
N LEU A 18 -2.46 27.39 -28.51
CA LEU A 18 -2.70 28.30 -27.40
C LEU A 18 -1.43 28.39 -26.55
N VAL A 19 -0.85 29.60 -26.50
CA VAL A 19 0.39 29.88 -25.74
C VAL A 19 0.07 30.51 -24.38
N GLU A 20 -0.94 31.37 -24.32
CA GLU A 20 -1.41 32.05 -23.11
C GLU A 20 -2.91 32.29 -23.20
N LEU A 21 -3.56 32.42 -22.04
CA LEU A 21 -4.92 32.95 -21.96
C LEU A 21 -4.87 34.44 -21.71
N ASP A 22 -5.78 35.17 -22.34
CA ASP A 22 -5.99 36.60 -22.11
C ASP A 22 -6.46 36.86 -20.66
N GLU A 23 -5.99 37.95 -20.05
CA GLU A 23 -6.38 38.37 -18.70
C GLU A 23 -7.89 38.56 -18.54
N ALA A 24 -8.64 38.84 -19.62
CA ALA A 24 -10.09 38.92 -19.64
C ALA A 24 -10.81 37.60 -19.26
N VAL A 25 -10.09 36.47 -19.17
CA VAL A 25 -10.67 35.23 -18.63
C VAL A 25 -11.15 35.41 -17.20
N GLY A 26 -10.48 36.23 -16.39
CA GLY A 26 -10.84 36.46 -14.99
C GLY A 26 -12.07 37.34 -14.78
N ASP A 27 -12.67 37.85 -15.86
CA ASP A 27 -13.91 38.63 -15.80
C ASP A 27 -15.15 37.72 -15.98
N LEU A 28 -14.94 36.41 -16.17
CA LEU A 28 -16.00 35.41 -16.30
C LEU A 28 -16.48 34.96 -14.91
N GLU A 29 -17.15 35.84 -14.17
CA GLU A 29 -17.53 35.63 -12.76
C GLU A 29 -18.36 34.36 -12.50
N LYS A 30 -19.15 33.91 -13.49
CA LYS A 30 -19.97 32.70 -13.41
C LYS A 30 -19.28 31.43 -13.89
N LEU A 31 -18.01 31.50 -14.30
CA LEU A 31 -17.29 30.35 -14.83
C LEU A 31 -17.08 29.30 -13.74
N VAL A 32 -17.65 28.12 -13.94
CA VAL A 32 -17.56 26.95 -13.06
C VAL A 32 -16.49 25.97 -13.54
N LEU A 33 -16.34 25.82 -14.86
CA LEU A 33 -15.39 24.90 -15.49
C LEU A 33 -14.49 25.62 -16.50
N LEU A 34 -13.18 25.49 -16.31
CA LEU A 34 -12.17 25.86 -17.30
C LEU A 34 -11.37 24.62 -17.70
N ASN A 35 -11.53 24.19 -18.95
CA ASN A 35 -10.85 23.03 -19.50
C ASN A 35 -9.85 23.44 -20.59
N LEU A 36 -8.57 23.26 -20.28
CA LEU A 36 -7.40 23.57 -21.13
C LEU A 36 -6.60 22.29 -21.44
N ARG A 37 -7.24 21.12 -21.32
CA ARG A 37 -6.59 19.83 -21.52
C ARG A 37 -5.89 19.76 -22.88
N ASP A 38 -4.69 19.21 -22.88
CA ASP A 38 -3.87 18.96 -24.07
C ASP A 38 -3.53 20.24 -24.87
N CYS A 39 -3.59 21.43 -24.25
CA CYS A 39 -3.00 22.67 -24.74
C CYS A 39 -1.47 22.64 -24.58
N LYS A 40 -0.81 21.82 -25.40
CA LYS A 40 0.62 21.46 -25.22
C LYS A 40 1.59 22.64 -25.25
N ASN A 41 1.24 23.74 -25.95
CA ASN A 41 2.05 24.96 -26.01
C ASN A 41 1.69 26.01 -24.97
N LEU A 42 0.71 25.76 -24.09
CA LEU A 42 0.33 26.69 -23.05
C LEU A 42 1.49 26.88 -22.06
N MET A 43 1.99 28.10 -21.96
CA MET A 43 3.13 28.43 -21.11
C MET A 43 2.71 29.03 -19.78
N LYS A 44 1.61 29.80 -19.75
CA LYS A 44 1.16 30.54 -18.56
C LYS A 44 -0.36 30.62 -18.49
N ILE A 45 -0.86 30.68 -17.26
CA ILE A 45 -2.23 31.05 -16.94
C ILE A 45 -2.18 32.48 -16.37
N PRO A 46 -3.05 33.40 -16.82
CA PRO A 46 -3.08 34.78 -16.35
C PRO A 46 -3.40 34.87 -14.86
N ALA A 47 -2.90 35.90 -14.18
CA ALA A 47 -3.10 36.07 -12.75
C ALA A 47 -4.58 36.33 -12.42
N SER A 48 -5.34 36.86 -13.38
CA SER A 48 -6.79 37.08 -13.28
C SER A 48 -7.61 35.83 -13.00
N VAL A 49 -7.09 34.61 -13.25
CA VAL A 49 -7.78 33.35 -12.89
C VAL A 49 -8.06 33.27 -11.38
N SER A 50 -7.25 33.92 -10.54
CA SER A 50 -7.51 34.05 -9.11
C SER A 50 -8.83 34.78 -8.78
N ARG A 51 -9.35 35.63 -9.68
CA ARG A 51 -10.62 36.36 -9.51
C ARG A 51 -11.86 35.52 -9.79
N LEU A 52 -11.70 34.32 -10.36
CA LEU A 52 -12.81 33.44 -10.72
C LEU A 52 -13.43 32.78 -9.48
N GLY A 53 -14.24 33.53 -8.73
CA GLY A 53 -14.82 33.08 -7.46
C GLY A 53 -15.83 31.94 -7.57
N SER A 54 -16.34 31.63 -8.78
CA SER A 54 -17.25 30.50 -9.03
C SER A 54 -16.55 29.26 -9.58
N LEU A 55 -15.24 29.33 -9.88
CA LEU A 55 -14.55 28.25 -10.57
C LEU A 55 -14.38 27.05 -9.64
N GLN A 56 -14.94 25.92 -10.03
CA GLN A 56 -14.90 24.66 -9.29
C GLN A 56 -13.93 23.68 -9.93
N ASP A 57 -13.86 23.63 -11.27
CA ASP A 57 -13.08 22.65 -12.01
C ASP A 57 -12.06 23.34 -12.94
N LEU A 58 -10.79 23.04 -12.73
CA LEU A 58 -9.69 23.48 -13.59
C LEU A 58 -8.92 22.27 -14.12
N ILE A 59 -9.00 22.06 -15.44
CA ILE A 59 -8.35 20.93 -16.12
C ILE A 59 -7.21 21.47 -16.99
N LEU A 60 -5.97 21.13 -16.63
CA LEU A 60 -4.75 21.52 -17.33
C LEU A 60 -3.95 20.30 -17.79
N SER A 61 -4.53 19.10 -17.72
CA SER A 61 -3.84 17.85 -18.04
C SER A 61 -3.20 17.91 -19.43
N GLY A 62 -1.95 17.48 -19.59
CA GLY A 62 -1.25 17.48 -20.88
C GLY A 62 -0.65 18.82 -21.31
N CYS A 63 -0.73 19.87 -20.48
CA CYS A 63 -0.07 21.16 -20.72
C CYS A 63 1.44 21.10 -20.38
N SER A 64 2.20 20.37 -21.20
CA SER A 64 3.62 20.03 -20.92
C SER A 64 4.60 21.21 -20.84
N LYS A 65 4.25 22.39 -21.38
CA LYS A 65 5.07 23.61 -21.33
C LYS A 65 4.63 24.58 -20.23
N LEU A 66 3.64 24.22 -19.43
CA LEU A 66 3.09 25.10 -18.41
C LEU A 66 4.15 25.38 -17.35
N GLY A 67 4.53 26.66 -17.21
CA GLY A 67 5.63 27.11 -16.37
C GLY A 67 5.32 27.10 -14.88
N LEU A 68 4.92 25.96 -14.31
CA LEU A 68 4.68 25.81 -12.87
C LEU A 68 5.96 25.47 -12.07
N HIS A 69 7.10 25.18 -12.72
CA HIS A 69 8.38 24.91 -12.05
C HIS A 69 9.15 26.18 -11.70
N SER A 70 9.87 26.14 -10.58
CA SER A 70 10.82 27.14 -10.09
C SER A 70 12.10 27.26 -10.93
N ASN A 71 12.28 26.44 -11.97
CA ASN A 71 13.55 26.36 -12.67
C ASN A 71 13.66 27.40 -13.79
N THR A 72 13.84 28.67 -13.41
CA THR A 72 14.68 29.54 -14.22
C THR A 72 16.09 28.97 -14.12
N LYS A 73 16.60 28.38 -15.20
CA LYS A 73 18.03 28.54 -15.47
C LYS A 73 18.21 30.04 -15.65
N ALA A 74 18.57 30.71 -14.56
CA ALA A 74 19.01 32.09 -14.57
C ALA A 74 20.21 32.16 -15.52
N THR A 75 19.95 32.54 -16.76
CA THR A 75 20.97 33.22 -17.56
C THR A 75 21.12 34.57 -16.89
N THR A 76 22.22 34.67 -16.13
CA THR A 76 22.92 35.88 -15.71
C THR A 76 22.20 36.83 -14.73
N GLU A 77 22.90 37.08 -13.63
CA GLU A 77 22.78 38.19 -12.66
C GLU A 77 21.97 37.96 -11.37
N GLU A 78 22.74 37.49 -10.38
CA GLU A 78 22.93 38.01 -9.01
C GLU A 78 21.75 38.50 -8.13
N HIS A 79 21.81 38.03 -6.88
CA HIS A 79 21.15 38.55 -5.68
C HIS A 79 19.62 38.55 -5.66
N SER A 80 19.03 37.38 -5.42
CA SER A 80 17.77 37.29 -4.67
C SER A 80 17.70 35.97 -3.93
N SER A 81 17.60 36.05 -2.61
CA SER A 81 17.21 34.96 -1.71
C SER A 81 16.11 34.11 -2.34
N SER A 82 16.21 32.79 -2.19
CA SER A 82 15.21 31.78 -2.54
C SER A 82 13.77 32.20 -2.18
N ILE A 83 13.09 32.94 -3.06
CA ILE A 83 11.65 33.14 -3.00
C ILE A 83 11.07 31.89 -3.63
N ALA A 84 10.65 30.94 -2.79
CA ALA A 84 9.77 29.86 -3.23
C ALA A 84 8.64 30.48 -4.05
N THR A 85 8.60 30.20 -5.35
CA THR A 85 7.64 30.83 -6.24
C THR A 85 6.23 30.37 -5.83
N LYS A 86 5.48 31.26 -5.17
CA LYS A 86 4.09 31.06 -4.77
C LYS A 86 3.19 31.08 -6.00
N LYS A 87 3.13 29.97 -6.74
CA LYS A 87 2.41 29.87 -8.02
C LYS A 87 0.96 29.40 -7.86
N PHE A 88 0.62 28.72 -6.77
CA PHE A 88 -0.73 28.22 -6.53
C PHE A 88 -1.64 29.26 -5.87
N ASN A 89 -1.06 30.31 -5.25
CA ASN A 89 -1.79 31.51 -4.83
C ASN A 89 -2.53 32.24 -5.97
N LEU A 90 -2.18 31.94 -7.23
CA LEU A 90 -2.84 32.51 -8.41
C LEU A 90 -4.08 31.71 -8.84
N LEU A 91 -4.37 30.60 -8.18
CA LEU A 91 -5.58 29.80 -8.42
C LEU A 91 -6.71 30.22 -7.46
N PRO A 92 -7.98 30.13 -7.88
CA PRO A 92 -9.10 30.58 -7.07
C PRO A 92 -9.35 29.67 -5.86
N HIS A 93 -9.66 30.26 -4.71
CA HIS A 93 -9.95 29.52 -3.47
C HIS A 93 -11.21 28.64 -3.54
N SER A 94 -12.11 28.90 -4.50
CA SER A 94 -13.33 28.12 -4.76
C SER A 94 -13.07 26.76 -5.40
N LEU A 95 -11.84 26.50 -5.84
CA LEU A 95 -11.52 25.34 -6.66
C LEU A 95 -11.75 24.03 -5.90
N GLY A 96 -12.68 23.21 -6.42
CA GLY A 96 -12.98 21.88 -5.90
C GLY A 96 -12.20 20.76 -6.59
N SER A 97 -11.79 20.96 -7.85
CA SER A 97 -11.07 19.97 -8.66
C SER A 97 -9.95 20.61 -9.47
N LEU A 98 -8.76 20.03 -9.38
CA LEU A 98 -7.58 20.45 -10.13
C LEU A 98 -6.90 19.24 -10.77
N SER A 99 -6.79 19.24 -12.10
CA SER A 99 -5.95 18.26 -12.81
C SER A 99 -4.76 18.93 -13.48
N LEU A 100 -3.57 18.48 -13.09
CA LEU A 100 -2.26 18.86 -13.60
C LEU A 100 -1.50 17.62 -14.10
N ALA A 101 -2.23 16.57 -14.50
CA ALA A 101 -1.61 15.35 -14.99
C ALA A 101 -0.78 15.60 -16.26
N ASN A 102 0.38 14.98 -16.38
CA ASN A 102 1.24 15.08 -17.56
C ASN A 102 1.59 16.54 -17.94
N CYS A 103 1.89 17.37 -16.94
CA CYS A 103 2.30 18.77 -17.10
C CYS A 103 3.82 18.97 -16.94
N ASN A 104 4.60 17.87 -16.97
CA ASN A 104 6.04 17.87 -16.74
C ASN A 104 6.45 18.44 -15.36
N LEU A 105 5.64 18.16 -14.33
CA LEU A 105 5.86 18.71 -13.01
C LEU A 105 7.03 18.10 -12.24
N SER A 106 8.10 18.85 -11.95
CA SER A 106 9.23 18.38 -11.11
C SER A 106 9.02 18.60 -9.61
N GLU A 107 8.28 19.64 -9.25
CA GLU A 107 8.02 20.06 -7.87
C GLU A 107 6.60 20.59 -7.75
N ILE A 108 5.98 20.35 -6.60
CA ILE A 108 4.69 20.92 -6.23
C ILE A 108 4.95 21.99 -5.17
N PRO A 109 4.63 23.26 -5.46
CA PRO A 109 4.75 24.36 -4.51
C PRO A 109 4.06 24.10 -3.18
N SER A 110 4.69 24.54 -2.09
CA SER A 110 4.16 24.38 -0.73
C SER A 110 2.91 25.23 -0.47
N ASP A 111 2.56 26.18 -1.34
CA ASP A 111 1.36 27.00 -1.23
C ASP A 111 0.09 26.29 -1.76
N LEU A 112 0.19 25.03 -2.22
CA LEU A 112 -0.99 24.22 -2.57
C LEU A 112 -2.05 24.16 -1.45
N GLY A 113 -1.60 24.21 -0.18
CA GLY A 113 -2.48 24.21 1.00
C GLY A 113 -3.48 25.37 1.08
N PHE A 114 -3.31 26.46 0.30
CA PHE A 114 -4.31 27.55 0.24
C PHE A 114 -5.62 27.17 -0.46
N LEU A 115 -5.64 26.05 -1.21
CA LEU A 115 -6.83 25.53 -1.87
C LEU A 115 -7.66 24.68 -0.89
N SER A 116 -8.18 25.31 0.16
CA SER A 116 -8.89 24.63 1.25
C SER A 116 -10.21 23.96 0.82
N ALA A 117 -10.80 24.40 -0.29
CA ALA A 117 -12.00 23.80 -0.88
C ALA A 117 -11.71 22.57 -1.78
N LEU A 118 -10.43 22.28 -2.06
CA LEU A 118 -10.03 21.27 -3.03
C LEU A 118 -10.41 19.85 -2.56
N LYS A 119 -11.20 19.16 -3.36
CA LYS A 119 -11.67 17.78 -3.15
C LYS A 119 -10.97 16.77 -4.04
N HIS A 120 -10.59 17.16 -5.25
CA HIS A 120 -9.95 16.29 -6.23
C HIS A 120 -8.67 16.91 -6.75
N LEU A 121 -7.56 16.18 -6.62
CA LEU A 121 -6.26 16.59 -7.13
C LEU A 121 -5.64 15.47 -7.96
N ASP A 122 -5.29 15.78 -9.20
CA ASP A 122 -4.62 14.87 -10.11
C ASP A 122 -3.26 15.43 -10.53
N LEU A 123 -2.20 14.75 -10.10
CA LEU A 123 -0.79 15.06 -10.39
C LEU A 123 -0.12 13.94 -11.17
N SER A 124 -0.90 13.03 -11.76
CA SER A 124 -0.40 11.83 -12.45
C SER A 124 0.59 12.15 -13.57
N ALA A 125 1.47 11.21 -13.90
CA ALA A 125 2.42 11.28 -15.00
C ALA A 125 3.36 12.51 -14.95
N ASN A 126 3.74 12.93 -13.75
CA ASN A 126 4.71 14.00 -13.55
C ASN A 126 6.02 13.49 -12.94
N PRO A 127 7.19 14.06 -13.29
CA PRO A 127 8.49 13.71 -12.71
C PRO A 127 8.70 14.26 -11.28
N ILE A 128 7.65 14.34 -10.47
CA ILE A 128 7.70 14.86 -9.10
C ILE A 128 8.60 13.99 -8.22
N LEU A 129 9.47 14.62 -7.43
CA LEU A 129 10.35 13.91 -6.49
C LEU A 129 9.64 13.62 -5.17
N ASN A 130 8.93 14.62 -4.65
CA ASN A 130 8.21 14.59 -3.37
C ASN A 130 6.95 15.44 -3.46
N LEU A 131 5.95 15.12 -2.64
CA LEU A 131 4.83 16.01 -2.34
C LEU A 131 5.20 16.92 -1.14
N PRO A 132 4.60 18.11 -1.03
CA PRO A 132 4.92 19.04 0.05
C PRO A 132 4.42 18.50 1.41
N GLN A 133 5.06 18.89 2.51
CA GLN A 133 4.72 18.34 3.84
C GLN A 133 3.34 18.76 4.36
N ASN A 134 2.79 19.86 3.83
CA ASN A 134 1.50 20.40 4.21
C ASN A 134 0.32 19.80 3.39
N MET A 135 0.50 18.66 2.72
CA MET A 135 -0.61 17.94 2.06
C MET A 135 -1.75 17.62 3.04
N LYS A 136 -1.43 17.40 4.32
CA LYS A 136 -2.42 17.17 5.38
C LYS A 136 -3.36 18.35 5.66
N ASP A 137 -2.97 19.56 5.26
CA ASP A 137 -3.77 20.77 5.47
C ASP A 137 -4.90 20.92 4.44
N LEU A 138 -4.89 20.08 3.38
CA LEU A 138 -5.98 19.98 2.41
C LEU A 138 -7.16 19.21 3.02
N ILE A 139 -7.81 19.79 4.02
CA ILE A 139 -8.82 19.13 4.86
C ILE A 139 -10.07 18.65 4.11
N MET A 140 -10.33 19.16 2.90
CA MET A 140 -11.45 18.73 2.05
C MET A 140 -11.04 17.70 0.99
N LEU A 141 -9.76 17.35 0.87
CA LEU A 141 -9.25 16.51 -0.21
C LEU A 141 -9.76 15.08 -0.07
N GLN A 142 -10.56 14.63 -1.04
CA GLN A 142 -11.17 13.31 -1.08
C GLN A 142 -10.46 12.36 -2.05
N THR A 143 -9.88 12.88 -3.14
CA THR A 143 -9.20 12.10 -4.17
C THR A 143 -7.83 12.69 -4.50
N LEU A 144 -6.80 11.85 -4.46
CA LEU A 144 -5.44 12.17 -4.87
C LEU A 144 -4.94 11.15 -5.90
N LEU A 145 -4.64 11.61 -7.11
CA LEU A 145 -4.09 10.79 -8.20
C LEU A 145 -2.63 11.17 -8.47
N LEU A 146 -1.77 10.16 -8.49
CA LEU A 146 -0.31 10.22 -8.62
C LEU A 146 0.19 9.14 -9.57
N GLU A 147 -0.68 8.53 -10.38
CA GLU A 147 -0.32 7.40 -11.23
C GLU A 147 0.81 7.78 -12.19
N GLY A 148 1.83 6.94 -12.33
CA GLY A 148 2.95 7.19 -13.23
C GLY A 148 3.94 8.25 -12.76
N CYS A 149 3.87 8.72 -11.51
CA CYS A 149 4.90 9.59 -10.92
C CYS A 149 6.18 8.78 -10.59
N THR A 150 6.91 8.38 -11.63
CA THR A 150 8.01 7.40 -11.57
C THR A 150 9.20 7.81 -10.69
N LYS A 151 9.37 9.12 -10.43
CA LYS A 151 10.44 9.70 -9.60
C LYS A 151 10.01 9.98 -8.15
N LEU A 152 8.75 9.75 -7.79
CA LEU A 152 8.24 10.01 -6.46
C LEU A 152 8.87 9.05 -5.44
N HIS A 153 9.49 9.56 -4.38
CA HIS A 153 10.23 8.74 -3.40
C HIS A 153 9.41 8.43 -2.14
N THR A 154 8.66 9.41 -1.65
CA THR A 154 7.90 9.30 -0.40
C THR A 154 6.56 10.00 -0.52
N LEU A 155 5.55 9.46 0.17
CA LEU A 155 4.29 10.17 0.42
C LEU A 155 4.33 10.75 1.84
N PRO A 156 4.07 12.07 2.01
CA PRO A 156 3.98 12.72 3.31
C PRO A 156 2.69 12.29 4.03
N GLU A 157 2.43 12.89 5.20
CA GLU A 157 1.14 12.76 5.86
C GLU A 157 0.02 13.31 4.97
N LEU A 158 -1.01 12.49 4.75
CA LEU A 158 -2.17 12.81 3.92
C LEU A 158 -3.38 13.18 4.80
N PRO A 159 -4.33 14.00 4.30
CA PRO A 159 -5.46 14.47 5.09
C PRO A 159 -6.43 13.33 5.43
N LEU A 160 -7.06 13.40 6.61
CA LEU A 160 -7.99 12.38 7.11
C LEU A 160 -9.26 12.21 6.25
N SER A 161 -9.61 13.23 5.46
CA SER A 161 -10.75 13.27 4.54
C SER A 161 -10.51 12.50 3.24
N LEU A 162 -9.27 12.11 2.97
CA LEU A 162 -8.92 11.40 1.75
C LEU A 162 -9.59 10.02 1.75
N THR A 163 -10.27 9.71 0.64
CA THR A 163 -11.05 8.46 0.47
C THR A 163 -10.50 7.59 -0.66
N ARG A 164 -9.81 8.23 -1.63
CA ARG A 164 -9.20 7.60 -2.79
C ARG A 164 -7.79 8.13 -3.01
N LEU A 165 -6.84 7.20 -3.05
CA LEU A 165 -5.44 7.44 -3.43
C LEU A 165 -5.07 6.48 -4.57
N GLU A 166 -4.53 7.00 -5.66
CA GLU A 166 -3.98 6.18 -6.74
C GLU A 166 -2.56 6.62 -7.05
N ALA A 167 -1.60 5.73 -6.86
CA ALA A 167 -0.18 5.95 -7.05
C ALA A 167 0.44 4.76 -7.80
N ASN A 168 -0.31 4.19 -8.75
CA ASN A 168 0.17 3.10 -9.61
C ASN A 168 1.39 3.55 -10.40
N HIS A 169 2.28 2.62 -10.72
CA HIS A 169 3.50 2.89 -11.50
C HIS A 169 4.44 3.96 -10.88
N CYS A 170 4.31 4.29 -9.59
CA CYS A 170 5.28 5.10 -8.85
C CYS A 170 6.52 4.26 -8.50
N THR A 171 7.33 3.94 -9.51
CA THR A 171 8.39 2.92 -9.40
C THR A 171 9.54 3.26 -8.43
N SER A 172 9.67 4.51 -8.01
CA SER A 172 10.68 4.98 -7.05
C SER A 172 10.15 5.12 -5.63
N LEU A 173 8.84 4.94 -5.41
CA LEU A 173 8.19 5.13 -4.12
C LEU A 173 8.70 4.07 -3.15
N LYS A 174 9.26 4.51 -2.01
CA LYS A 174 9.85 3.64 -0.99
C LYS A 174 9.04 3.60 0.30
N ARG A 175 8.54 4.76 0.74
CA ARG A 175 7.93 4.94 2.06
C ARG A 175 6.66 5.78 1.99
N ILE A 176 5.71 5.45 2.85
CA ILE A 176 4.47 6.20 3.05
C ILE A 176 4.34 6.50 4.54
N THR A 177 4.31 7.79 4.90
CA THR A 177 4.32 8.23 6.31
C THR A 177 2.99 8.00 7.03
N ASN A 178 1.86 8.11 6.34
CA ASN A 178 0.57 7.77 6.95
C ASN A 178 -0.50 7.52 5.88
N LEU A 179 -1.40 6.57 6.13
CA LEU A 179 -2.59 6.32 5.31
C LEU A 179 -3.83 6.26 6.21
N PRO A 180 -4.27 7.41 6.74
CA PRO A 180 -5.46 7.43 7.59
C PRO A 180 -6.69 7.06 6.75
N ASN A 181 -7.53 6.15 7.25
CA ASN A 181 -8.87 5.81 6.75
C ASN A 181 -8.98 5.14 5.35
N ILE A 182 -7.96 5.22 4.50
CA ILE A 182 -8.00 4.67 3.11
C ILE A 182 -7.52 3.24 3.06
N PHE A 183 -6.88 2.71 4.11
CA PHE A 183 -6.38 1.33 4.15
C PHE A 183 -7.36 0.31 3.52
N ARG A 184 -8.66 0.43 3.83
CA ARG A 184 -9.73 -0.45 3.33
C ARG A 184 -10.06 -0.27 1.83
N SER A 185 -9.65 0.83 1.21
CA SER A 185 -9.88 1.16 -0.21
C SER A 185 -8.63 1.14 -1.09
N LEU A 186 -7.42 0.84 -0.56
CA LEU A 186 -6.13 0.81 -1.30
C LEU A 186 -6.02 -0.25 -2.41
N CYS A 187 -7.13 -0.85 -2.82
CA CYS A 187 -7.12 -1.86 -3.86
C CYS A 187 -6.59 -1.25 -5.16
N LYS A 188 -5.44 -1.77 -5.63
CA LYS A 188 -4.76 -1.28 -6.83
C LYS A 188 -4.28 0.17 -6.72
N SER A 189 -4.01 0.67 -5.52
CA SER A 189 -3.48 2.03 -5.35
C SER A 189 -1.97 2.10 -5.58
N PHE A 190 -1.25 1.00 -5.40
CA PHE A 190 0.22 0.97 -5.46
C PHE A 190 0.74 -0.09 -6.43
N TRP A 191 -0.05 -0.47 -7.43
CA TRP A 191 0.40 -1.45 -8.41
C TRP A 191 1.67 -0.97 -9.11
N TYR A 192 2.61 -1.89 -9.30
CA TYR A 192 3.91 -1.67 -9.90
C TYR A 192 4.84 -0.71 -9.13
N CYS A 193 4.56 -0.43 -7.85
CA CYS A 193 5.46 0.29 -6.94
C CYS A 193 6.58 -0.61 -6.39
N LYS A 194 7.49 -1.03 -7.26
CA LYS A 194 8.52 -2.06 -6.98
C LYS A 194 9.49 -1.77 -5.83
N LYS A 195 9.65 -0.50 -5.42
CA LYS A 195 10.57 -0.09 -4.33
C LYS A 195 9.85 0.15 -3.00
N LEU A 196 8.53 -0.01 -2.94
CA LEU A 196 7.75 0.25 -1.72
C LEU A 196 8.07 -0.83 -0.68
N VAL A 197 8.67 -0.41 0.42
CA VAL A 197 9.09 -1.30 1.52
C VAL A 197 8.41 -0.97 2.84
N GLU A 198 7.79 0.21 2.93
CA GLU A 198 7.17 0.66 4.18
C GLU A 198 5.92 1.49 3.90
N ALA A 199 4.85 1.14 4.59
CA ALA A 199 3.71 2.02 4.82
C ALA A 199 3.49 2.08 6.33
N GLN A 200 3.86 3.20 6.95
CA GLN A 200 3.79 3.41 8.38
C GLN A 200 2.36 3.13 8.87
N GLY A 201 2.24 2.38 9.97
CA GLY A 201 0.96 1.88 10.47
C GLY A 201 0.43 0.60 9.85
N LEU A 202 0.93 0.17 8.69
CA LEU A 202 0.45 -1.02 7.97
C LEU A 202 1.48 -2.15 7.95
N PHE A 203 2.61 -1.92 7.28
CA PHE A 203 3.65 -2.92 7.13
C PHE A 203 5.04 -2.29 6.95
N GLU A 204 6.04 -3.06 7.29
CA GLU A 204 7.45 -2.75 7.09
C GLU A 204 8.20 -4.00 6.59
N ILE A 205 9.01 -3.83 5.54
CA ILE A 205 9.88 -4.88 5.00
C ILE A 205 11.33 -4.46 5.22
N LYS A 206 12.06 -5.23 6.03
CA LYS A 206 13.46 -4.99 6.40
C LYS A 206 14.36 -6.10 5.87
N LEU A 207 15.60 -5.77 5.56
CA LEU A 207 16.62 -6.79 5.32
C LEU A 207 16.84 -7.57 6.61
N LEU A 208 17.05 -8.88 6.50
CA LEU A 208 17.21 -9.72 7.68
C LEU A 208 18.42 -9.32 8.53
N SER A 209 19.50 -8.82 7.92
CA SER A 209 20.68 -8.26 8.60
C SER A 209 20.40 -7.00 9.43
N SER A 210 19.26 -6.34 9.21
CA SER A 210 18.81 -5.17 9.98
C SER A 210 17.74 -5.51 11.02
N VAL A 211 17.35 -6.78 11.13
CA VAL A 211 16.38 -7.26 12.12
C VAL A 211 17.12 -7.60 13.42
N ASP A 212 16.44 -7.38 14.54
CA ASP A 212 16.94 -7.69 15.88
C ASP A 212 17.44 -9.14 15.98
N ILE A 213 18.69 -9.31 16.45
CA ILE A 213 19.34 -10.60 16.57
C ILE A 213 18.63 -11.51 17.58
N ASP A 214 17.99 -10.94 18.60
CA ASP A 214 17.23 -11.72 19.58
C ASP A 214 15.94 -12.27 18.96
N LEU A 215 15.28 -11.50 18.09
CA LEU A 215 14.10 -11.97 17.35
C LEU A 215 14.48 -13.15 16.45
N ILE A 216 15.58 -12.98 15.72
CA ILE A 216 16.21 -14.00 14.87
C ILE A 216 16.55 -15.27 15.66
N ARG A 217 17.22 -15.11 16.81
CA ARG A 217 17.63 -16.21 17.69
C ARG A 217 16.42 -16.97 18.24
N ASN A 218 15.38 -16.23 18.62
CA ASN A 218 14.13 -16.80 19.12
C ASN A 218 13.28 -17.50 18.04
N MET A 219 13.63 -17.37 16.76
CA MET A 219 13.08 -18.17 15.65
C MET A 219 13.99 -19.35 15.28
N GLY A 220 15.03 -19.62 16.08
CA GLY A 220 15.93 -20.73 15.88
C GLY A 220 16.72 -20.68 14.57
N LEU A 221 16.91 -19.48 14.00
CA LEU A 221 17.70 -19.25 12.78
C LEU A 221 19.19 -19.16 13.10
N PHE A 222 19.75 -20.18 13.76
CA PHE A 222 21.09 -20.15 14.35
C PHE A 222 22.26 -20.09 13.33
N ASN A 223 22.00 -20.24 12.02
CA ASN A 223 23.04 -20.30 10.97
C ASN A 223 22.87 -19.23 9.86
N LEU A 224 22.50 -18.00 10.24
CA LEU A 224 22.25 -16.91 9.27
C LEU A 224 23.46 -16.43 8.48
N GLU A 225 24.69 -16.68 8.94
CA GLU A 225 25.91 -16.28 8.24
C GLU A 225 26.01 -16.87 6.81
N SER A 226 25.42 -18.04 6.60
CA SER A 226 25.31 -18.67 5.27
C SER A 226 24.09 -18.22 4.47
N THR A 227 23.07 -17.66 5.14
CA THR A 227 21.79 -17.26 4.55
C THR A 227 21.75 -15.79 4.13
N GLU A 228 22.68 -14.94 4.58
CA GLU A 228 22.75 -13.52 4.18
C GLU A 228 23.04 -13.31 2.68
N ARG A 229 23.71 -14.26 2.02
CA ARG A 229 23.92 -14.25 0.57
C ARG A 229 22.80 -14.89 -0.23
N SER A 230 21.81 -15.48 0.45
CA SER A 230 20.70 -16.16 -0.20
C SER A 230 19.69 -15.15 -0.71
N GLU A 231 19.35 -15.27 -1.99
CA GLU A 231 18.29 -14.51 -2.61
C GLU A 231 17.04 -15.37 -2.74
N ALA A 232 15.88 -14.78 -2.41
CA ALA A 232 14.57 -15.38 -2.65
C ALA A 232 13.82 -14.57 -3.70
N GLU A 233 13.02 -15.26 -4.51
CA GLU A 233 12.02 -14.61 -5.34
C GLU A 233 10.82 -14.28 -4.46
N MET A 234 10.48 -13.00 -4.34
CA MET A 234 9.44 -12.49 -3.46
C MET A 234 8.34 -11.83 -4.29
N ILE A 235 7.08 -12.22 -4.06
CA ILE A 235 5.91 -11.50 -4.59
C ILE A 235 5.36 -10.56 -3.52
N ASN A 236 4.94 -9.37 -3.92
CA ASN A 236 4.25 -8.41 -3.08
C ASN A 236 2.84 -8.17 -3.64
N TYR A 237 1.82 -8.61 -2.91
CA TYR A 237 0.43 -8.58 -3.36
C TYR A 237 -0.20 -7.19 -3.35
N LEU A 238 0.31 -6.27 -2.51
CA LEU A 238 -0.15 -4.88 -2.48
C LEU A 238 0.27 -4.15 -3.76
N THR A 239 1.53 -4.34 -4.16
CA THR A 239 2.12 -3.70 -5.33
C THR A 239 1.98 -4.52 -6.60
N ASN A 240 1.53 -5.78 -6.50
CA ASN A 240 1.49 -6.70 -7.64
C ASN A 240 2.85 -6.78 -8.37
N THR A 241 3.94 -6.89 -7.61
CA THR A 241 5.30 -7.01 -8.15
C THR A 241 5.97 -8.28 -7.66
N THR A 242 6.86 -8.83 -8.49
CA THR A 242 7.76 -9.91 -8.13
C THR A 242 9.19 -9.42 -8.28
N LYS A 243 10.05 -9.72 -7.30
CA LYS A 243 11.47 -9.35 -7.34
C LYS A 243 12.32 -10.45 -6.73
N LYS A 244 13.51 -10.66 -7.28
CA LYS A 244 14.57 -11.39 -6.61
C LYS A 244 15.29 -10.44 -5.65
N CYS A 245 15.40 -10.79 -4.37
CA CYS A 245 16.06 -9.95 -3.38
C CYS A 245 16.70 -10.79 -2.28
N PRO A 246 17.64 -10.21 -1.50
CA PRO A 246 18.10 -10.82 -0.27
C PRO A 246 16.95 -11.12 0.67
N LEU A 247 17.17 -12.01 1.64
CA LEU A 247 16.17 -12.35 2.64
C LEU A 247 15.65 -11.11 3.37
N GLN A 248 14.33 -11.01 3.48
CA GLN A 248 13.64 -9.90 4.12
C GLN A 248 12.68 -10.41 5.20
N GLY A 249 12.58 -9.65 6.30
CA GLY A 249 11.53 -9.81 7.29
C GLY A 249 10.37 -8.86 7.00
N LEU A 250 9.15 -9.39 7.05
CA LEU A 250 7.91 -8.62 6.97
C LEU A 250 7.35 -8.44 8.38
N LYS A 251 7.13 -7.19 8.79
CA LYS A 251 6.40 -6.84 10.02
C LYS A 251 5.08 -6.18 9.66
N GLU A 252 3.97 -6.77 10.10
CA GLU A 252 2.63 -6.21 9.96
C GLU A 252 1.65 -6.86 10.95
N CYS A 253 0.58 -6.17 11.36
CA CYS A 253 -0.48 -6.77 12.19
C CYS A 253 -0.01 -7.43 13.50
N GLY A 254 1.12 -7.00 14.09
CA GLY A 254 1.72 -7.66 15.26
C GLY A 254 2.37 -9.02 14.96
N ILE A 255 2.55 -9.33 13.69
CA ILE A 255 3.12 -10.56 13.15
C ILE A 255 4.43 -10.22 12.44
N PHE A 256 5.43 -11.08 12.65
CA PHE A 256 6.69 -11.02 11.93
C PHE A 256 6.86 -12.30 11.10
N SER A 257 7.03 -12.14 9.79
CA SER A 257 7.17 -13.25 8.83
C SER A 257 8.51 -13.22 8.09
N ILE A 258 9.13 -14.38 7.90
CA ILE A 258 10.29 -14.57 7.02
C ILE A 258 10.01 -15.75 6.09
N TYR A 259 10.53 -15.64 4.87
CA TYR A 259 10.56 -16.72 3.88
C TYR A 259 12.01 -17.09 3.59
N ILE A 260 12.38 -18.35 3.81
CA ILE A 260 13.75 -18.85 3.58
C ILE A 260 13.72 -20.16 2.81
N CYS A 261 14.74 -20.43 2.00
CA CYS A 261 14.90 -21.74 1.39
C CYS A 261 15.16 -22.80 2.48
N GLY A 262 14.43 -23.93 2.42
CA GLY A 262 14.56 -25.01 3.39
C GLY A 262 13.46 -26.05 3.25
N SER A 263 13.76 -27.28 3.62
CA SER A 263 12.89 -28.45 3.43
C SER A 263 12.36 -29.06 4.74
N GLU A 264 12.83 -28.59 5.89
CA GLU A 264 12.53 -29.20 7.19
C GLU A 264 12.16 -28.13 8.22
N ILE A 265 11.15 -28.43 9.05
CA ILE A 265 10.81 -27.59 10.19
C ILE A 265 11.87 -27.77 11.30
N PRO A 266 12.40 -26.67 11.89
CA PRO A 266 13.40 -26.74 12.95
C PRO A 266 12.98 -27.64 14.13
N ASN A 267 13.91 -28.44 14.66
CA ASN A 267 13.63 -29.51 15.65
C ASN A 267 12.92 -29.08 16.95
N TRP A 268 13.00 -27.80 17.31
CA TRP A 268 12.36 -27.26 18.52
C TRP A 268 10.86 -26.96 18.38
N PHE A 269 10.26 -27.07 17.19
CA PHE A 269 8.80 -27.03 17.04
C PHE A 269 8.18 -28.29 17.66
N GLY A 270 7.43 -28.10 18.74
CA GLY A 270 6.83 -29.16 19.56
C GLY A 270 5.59 -29.81 18.96
N TYR A 271 4.86 -29.10 18.08
CA TYR A 271 3.70 -29.65 17.38
C TYR A 271 3.91 -29.64 15.87
N ARG A 272 3.73 -30.79 15.22
CA ARG A 272 3.97 -30.96 13.78
C ARG A 272 2.90 -31.82 13.12
N SER A 273 2.71 -31.59 11.83
CA SER A 273 1.88 -32.39 10.95
C SER A 273 2.52 -32.52 9.59
N MET A 274 2.63 -33.76 9.10
CA MET A 274 3.02 -34.06 7.73
C MET A 274 1.79 -34.10 6.84
N GLY A 275 1.78 -33.32 5.76
CA GLY A 275 0.69 -33.27 4.77
C GLY A 275 -0.67 -32.76 5.27
N ASN A 276 -0.89 -32.66 6.58
CA ASN A 276 -2.07 -32.07 7.19
C ASN A 276 -1.83 -30.60 7.51
N SER A 277 -2.72 -29.75 7.03
CA SER A 277 -2.64 -28.31 7.20
C SER A 277 -3.36 -27.80 8.45
N VAL A 278 -3.70 -28.66 9.40
CA VAL A 278 -4.45 -28.32 10.61
C VAL A 278 -3.85 -29.00 11.83
N LEU A 279 -3.63 -28.24 12.90
CA LEU A 279 -3.23 -28.71 14.22
C LEU A 279 -4.23 -28.23 15.26
N SER A 280 -4.70 -29.15 16.10
CA SER A 280 -5.48 -28.84 17.30
C SER A 280 -4.63 -29.13 18.52
N VAL A 281 -4.49 -28.16 19.42
CA VAL A 281 -3.63 -28.24 20.60
C VAL A 281 -4.40 -27.73 21.81
N VAL A 282 -4.36 -28.49 22.89
CA VAL A 282 -4.77 -28.00 24.20
C VAL A 282 -3.55 -27.36 24.83
N ILE A 283 -3.66 -26.08 25.18
CA ILE A 283 -2.56 -25.33 25.76
C ILE A 283 -2.19 -25.95 27.13
N PRO A 284 -0.92 -26.32 27.37
CA PRO A 284 -0.50 -26.89 28.65
C PRO A 284 -0.85 -25.97 29.83
N SER A 285 -1.62 -26.50 30.78
CA SER A 285 -1.97 -25.81 32.03
C SER A 285 -0.86 -25.98 33.06
N GLY A 286 0.15 -25.10 33.03
CA GLY A 286 1.18 -25.01 34.07
C GLY A 286 0.95 -23.81 34.98
N VAL A 287 1.22 -23.95 36.29
CA VAL A 287 1.23 -22.80 37.21
C VAL A 287 2.31 -21.83 36.72
N ASN A 288 1.94 -20.58 36.46
CA ASN A 288 2.79 -19.45 36.02
C ASN A 288 3.26 -19.38 34.54
N LEU A 289 2.77 -20.22 33.62
CA LEU A 289 3.16 -20.09 32.21
C LEU A 289 2.27 -19.08 31.46
N LYS A 290 2.72 -17.83 31.36
CA LYS A 290 2.05 -16.80 30.56
C LYS A 290 2.45 -16.92 29.09
N ILE A 291 1.47 -17.03 28.20
CA ILE A 291 1.70 -17.17 26.76
C ILE A 291 1.74 -15.80 26.11
N ARG A 292 2.85 -15.53 25.45
CA ARG A 292 3.11 -14.27 24.76
C ARG A 292 2.84 -14.36 23.26
N GLY A 293 2.85 -15.57 22.70
CA GLY A 293 2.80 -15.70 21.25
C GLY A 293 2.68 -17.13 20.73
N LEU A 294 2.69 -17.21 19.41
CA LEU A 294 2.70 -18.47 18.66
C LEU A 294 3.66 -18.32 17.49
N ASN A 295 4.60 -19.25 17.36
CA ASN A 295 5.39 -19.42 16.16
C ASN A 295 4.70 -20.48 15.29
N ALA A 296 4.63 -20.22 13.99
CA ALA A 296 4.22 -21.21 13.01
C ALA A 296 5.27 -21.33 11.91
N CYS A 297 5.49 -22.55 11.44
CA CYS A 297 6.38 -22.85 10.33
C CYS A 297 5.65 -23.71 9.30
N VAL A 298 5.76 -23.34 8.03
CA VAL A 298 5.16 -24.06 6.92
C VAL A 298 6.24 -24.38 5.90
N VAL A 299 6.44 -25.65 5.59
CA VAL A 299 7.27 -26.11 4.44
C VAL A 299 6.35 -26.22 3.24
N TYR A 300 6.68 -25.53 2.14
CA TYR A 300 5.88 -25.57 0.92
C TYR A 300 6.73 -25.52 -0.36
N ALA A 301 6.18 -26.07 -1.44
CA ALA A 301 6.85 -26.22 -2.73
C ALA A 301 5.90 -25.97 -3.91
N ARG A 302 6.46 -25.75 -5.11
CA ARG A 302 5.64 -25.74 -6.34
C ARG A 302 5.06 -27.14 -6.57
N GLN A 303 3.81 -27.21 -7.04
CA GLN A 303 3.22 -28.50 -7.40
C GLN A 303 3.97 -29.12 -8.59
N PRO A 304 4.24 -30.45 -8.58
CA PRO A 304 5.01 -31.11 -9.63
C PRO A 304 4.41 -31.05 -11.04
N ASP A 305 3.07 -30.95 -11.18
CA ASP A 305 2.36 -31.24 -12.44
C ASP A 305 1.83 -30.02 -13.22
N HIS A 306 2.13 -28.78 -12.79
CA HIS A 306 1.63 -27.60 -13.49
C HIS A 306 2.46 -27.24 -14.74
N ARG A 307 2.07 -27.84 -15.87
CA ARG A 307 2.59 -27.60 -17.23
C ARG A 307 2.30 -26.19 -17.81
N GLY A 308 1.86 -25.22 -17.00
CA GLY A 308 1.38 -23.92 -17.47
C GLY A 308 1.59 -22.80 -16.45
N GLY A 309 2.83 -22.32 -16.32
CA GLY A 309 3.18 -21.14 -15.51
C GLY A 309 2.89 -21.27 -14.01
N VAL A 310 3.57 -20.46 -13.19
CA VAL A 310 3.27 -20.42 -11.75
C VAL A 310 1.97 -19.64 -11.56
N GLN A 311 0.84 -20.33 -11.56
CA GLN A 311 -0.44 -19.75 -11.15
C GLN A 311 -0.43 -19.69 -9.61
N VAL A 312 0.29 -18.71 -9.04
CA VAL A 312 0.27 -18.47 -7.58
C VAL A 312 -1.14 -17.99 -7.23
N ALA A 313 -2.01 -18.91 -6.84
CA ALA A 313 -3.29 -18.56 -6.26
C ALA A 313 -3.05 -17.67 -5.04
N SER A 314 -3.82 -16.60 -4.88
CA SER A 314 -3.69 -15.64 -3.78
C SER A 314 -4.21 -16.20 -2.45
N GLU A 315 -4.03 -17.49 -2.21
CA GLU A 315 -4.55 -18.21 -1.06
C GLU A 315 -3.38 -18.59 -0.15
N GLN A 316 -2.76 -17.60 0.48
CA GLN A 316 -1.82 -17.87 1.58
C GLN A 316 -2.41 -17.32 2.86
N PHE A 317 -2.88 -18.23 3.70
CA PHE A 317 -3.53 -17.93 4.97
C PHE A 317 -2.94 -18.78 6.08
N LEU A 318 -2.72 -18.15 7.22
CA LEU A 318 -2.56 -18.85 8.48
C LEU A 318 -3.66 -18.39 9.42
N LYS A 319 -4.38 -19.36 9.97
CA LYS A 319 -5.53 -19.15 10.84
C LYS A 319 -5.23 -19.72 12.20
N VAL A 320 -5.34 -18.89 13.23
CA VAL A 320 -5.30 -19.28 14.64
C VAL A 320 -6.71 -19.09 15.19
N SER A 321 -7.28 -20.12 15.79
CA SER A 321 -8.60 -20.06 16.44
C SER A 321 -8.44 -20.50 17.89
N ASN A 322 -8.96 -19.71 18.82
CA ASN A 322 -9.17 -20.13 20.20
C ASN A 322 -10.63 -20.55 20.29
N GLU A 323 -10.87 -21.87 20.30
CA GLU A 323 -12.20 -22.44 20.26
C GLU A 323 -12.93 -22.22 21.60
N THR A 324 -12.19 -22.16 22.71
CA THR A 324 -12.74 -21.89 24.05
C THR A 324 -13.29 -20.46 24.17
N LYS A 325 -12.58 -19.46 23.63
CA LYS A 325 -12.99 -18.04 23.69
C LYS A 325 -13.79 -17.58 22.47
N ASP A 326 -14.09 -18.47 21.53
CA ASP A 326 -14.69 -18.15 20.23
C ASP A 326 -13.92 -17.05 19.47
N ARG A 327 -12.59 -17.03 19.58
CA ARG A 327 -11.74 -16.03 18.89
C ARG A 327 -11.03 -16.62 17.68
N MET A 328 -10.84 -15.81 16.64
CA MET A 328 -10.17 -16.27 15.42
C MET A 328 -9.40 -15.15 14.74
N TRP A 329 -8.19 -15.46 14.31
CA TRP A 329 -7.37 -14.57 13.51
C TRP A 329 -6.99 -15.30 12.23
N THR A 330 -7.33 -14.70 11.09
CA THR A 330 -6.88 -15.17 9.77
C THR A 330 -5.90 -14.16 9.23
N TYR A 331 -4.66 -14.57 9.03
CA TYR A 331 -3.58 -13.74 8.53
C TYR A 331 -3.27 -14.06 7.08
N SER A 332 -3.17 -13.02 6.25
CA SER A 332 -2.70 -13.11 4.87
C SER A 332 -1.60 -12.09 4.63
N PRO A 333 -0.35 -12.54 4.44
CA PRO A 333 0.81 -11.66 4.39
C PRO A 333 0.84 -10.80 3.11
N VAL A 334 1.31 -9.55 3.19
CA VAL A 334 1.49 -8.69 2.01
C VAL A 334 2.52 -9.24 1.03
N THR A 335 3.51 -9.99 1.51
CA THR A 335 4.52 -10.61 0.68
C THR A 335 4.67 -12.09 0.98
N MET A 336 5.07 -12.84 -0.05
CA MET A 336 5.28 -14.29 -0.02
C MET A 336 6.57 -14.61 -0.77
N GLY A 337 7.33 -15.56 -0.24
CA GLY A 337 8.43 -16.16 -0.99
C GLY A 337 7.93 -17.22 -1.98
N ILE A 338 8.45 -17.19 -3.19
CA ILE A 338 8.16 -18.14 -4.26
C ILE A 338 9.31 -19.16 -4.29
N PRO A 339 9.08 -20.44 -3.97
CA PRO A 339 10.09 -21.49 -4.14
C PRO A 339 10.47 -21.60 -5.61
N LYS A 340 11.74 -21.92 -5.90
CA LYS A 340 12.13 -22.29 -7.27
C LYS A 340 11.55 -23.66 -7.63
N GLU A 341 11.69 -24.03 -8.89
CA GLU A 341 11.32 -25.37 -9.34
C GLU A 341 12.16 -26.41 -8.58
N ASN A 342 11.50 -27.44 -8.05
CA ASN A 342 12.10 -28.51 -7.24
C ASN A 342 12.82 -28.05 -5.96
N GLU A 343 12.63 -26.80 -5.51
CA GLU A 343 13.11 -26.31 -4.23
C GLU A 343 11.96 -26.14 -3.24
N ASP A 344 12.26 -26.30 -1.96
CA ASP A 344 11.34 -26.07 -0.86
C ASP A 344 11.59 -24.71 -0.21
N MET A 345 10.54 -24.14 0.35
CA MET A 345 10.59 -22.89 1.09
C MET A 345 9.88 -23.01 2.42
N LEU A 346 10.45 -22.38 3.43
CA LEU A 346 9.91 -22.23 4.77
C LEU A 346 9.26 -20.86 4.89
N TRP A 347 8.02 -20.84 5.36
CA TRP A 347 7.37 -19.63 5.89
C TRP A 347 7.37 -19.72 7.40
N LEU A 348 8.18 -18.89 8.04
CA LEU A 348 8.19 -18.71 9.50
C LEU A 348 7.35 -17.48 9.83
N SER A 349 6.35 -17.65 10.70
CA SER A 349 5.42 -16.61 11.12
C SER A 349 5.36 -16.56 12.65
N ARG A 350 5.80 -15.46 13.25
CA ARG A 350 5.74 -15.22 14.69
C ARG A 350 4.59 -14.27 15.02
N TRP A 351 3.67 -14.75 15.84
CA TRP A 351 2.48 -14.04 16.28
C TRP A 351 2.67 -13.55 17.70
N THR A 352 2.44 -12.27 17.94
CA THR A 352 2.47 -11.69 19.29
C THR A 352 1.04 -11.42 19.75
N PHE A 353 0.59 -12.09 20.79
CA PHE A 353 -0.73 -11.88 21.36
C PHE A 353 -0.63 -10.97 22.59
N ARG A 354 -1.71 -10.25 22.89
CA ARG A 354 -1.83 -9.57 24.19
C ARG A 354 -2.08 -10.60 25.29
N ASP A 355 -1.79 -10.17 26.51
CA ASP A 355 -2.18 -10.84 27.74
C ASP A 355 -3.66 -11.29 27.65
N ASN A 356 -3.90 -12.57 27.94
CA ASN A 356 -5.22 -13.23 28.04
C ASN A 356 -5.89 -13.61 26.71
N GLU A 357 -5.27 -13.45 25.54
CA GLU A 357 -5.84 -14.00 24.29
C GLU A 357 -5.69 -15.53 24.20
N LEU A 358 -4.62 -16.06 24.79
CA LEU A 358 -4.30 -17.48 24.88
C LEU A 358 -3.91 -17.82 26.33
N GLU A 359 -4.62 -18.76 26.94
CA GLU A 359 -4.42 -19.18 28.34
C GLU A 359 -4.26 -20.70 28.47
N GLY A 360 -3.62 -21.12 29.56
CA GLY A 360 -3.45 -22.54 29.89
C GLY A 360 -4.78 -23.26 30.00
N GLY A 361 -4.90 -24.41 29.36
CA GLY A 361 -6.10 -25.25 29.34
C GLY A 361 -7.08 -24.95 28.19
N GLU A 362 -6.85 -23.90 27.42
CA GLU A 362 -7.69 -23.58 26.26
C GLU A 362 -7.35 -24.46 25.05
N GLU A 363 -8.36 -24.71 24.22
CA GLU A 363 -8.18 -25.41 22.95
C GLU A 363 -7.95 -24.40 21.83
N ILE A 364 -6.78 -24.52 21.18
CA ILE A 364 -6.45 -23.76 19.99
C ILE A 364 -6.42 -24.66 18.76
N ARG A 365 -6.92 -24.12 17.66
CA ARG A 365 -6.86 -24.73 16.34
C ARG A 365 -6.11 -23.82 15.39
N VAL A 366 -4.97 -24.30 14.89
CA VAL A 366 -4.15 -23.60 13.91
C VAL A 366 -4.25 -24.31 12.57
N SER A 367 -4.49 -23.55 11.51
CA SER A 367 -4.58 -24.10 10.16
C SER A 367 -3.88 -23.23 9.15
N VAL A 368 -3.31 -23.86 8.13
CA VAL A 368 -2.69 -23.21 6.99
C VAL A 368 -3.49 -23.51 5.73
N LYS A 369 -3.61 -22.51 4.86
CA LYS A 369 -4.03 -22.71 3.48
C LYS A 369 -2.99 -22.04 2.61
N CYS A 370 -2.35 -22.82 1.74
CA CYS A 370 -1.36 -22.32 0.79
C CYS A 370 -1.84 -22.66 -0.62
N GLY A 371 -1.73 -21.70 -1.54
CA GLY A 371 -1.96 -21.94 -2.97
C GLY A 371 -0.88 -22.84 -3.61
N LEU A 372 0.19 -23.11 -2.87
CA LEU A 372 1.26 -24.04 -3.22
C LEU A 372 1.13 -25.34 -2.41
N TRP A 373 1.93 -26.35 -2.74
CA TRP A 373 1.88 -27.64 -2.06
C TRP A 373 2.53 -27.55 -0.67
N THR A 374 1.71 -27.62 0.39
CA THR A 374 2.20 -27.73 1.78
C THR A 374 2.68 -29.15 2.05
N LYS A 375 3.94 -29.29 2.49
CA LYS A 375 4.58 -30.57 2.82
C LYS A 375 4.51 -30.87 4.32
N GLU A 376 4.85 -29.88 5.13
CA GLU A 376 4.90 -29.97 6.58
C GLU A 376 4.41 -28.67 7.21
N PHE A 377 3.75 -28.78 8.36
CA PHE A 377 3.26 -27.65 9.13
C PHE A 377 3.56 -27.89 10.61
N GLY A 378 4.08 -26.88 11.30
CA GLY A 378 4.40 -26.95 12.71
C GLY A 378 4.08 -25.66 13.45
N ILE A 379 3.78 -25.80 14.74
CA ILE A 379 3.56 -24.67 15.65
C ILE A 379 4.35 -24.86 16.95
N GLU A 380 4.71 -23.73 17.55
CA GLU A 380 5.35 -23.67 18.86
C GLU A 380 4.74 -22.53 19.67
N LEU A 381 4.38 -22.80 20.91
CA LEU A 381 3.87 -21.78 21.83
C LEU A 381 5.04 -20.99 22.41
N VAL A 382 4.90 -19.67 22.46
CA VAL A 382 5.93 -18.79 23.01
C VAL A 382 5.50 -18.33 24.39
N TYR A 383 6.26 -18.72 25.41
CA TYR A 383 6.02 -18.36 26.80
C TYR A 383 6.83 -17.12 27.21
N GLU A 384 6.33 -16.40 28.21
CA GLU A 384 7.06 -15.33 28.87
C GLU A 384 8.10 -15.92 29.84
N ASP A 385 9.33 -15.42 29.79
CA ASP A 385 10.46 -15.97 30.56
C ASP A 385 10.47 -15.30 31.94
N GLU A 386 10.09 -16.02 33.01
CA GLU A 386 10.02 -15.46 34.38
C GLU A 386 11.41 -15.08 34.97
N ASN A 387 12.51 -15.49 34.33
CA ASN A 387 13.86 -15.46 34.92
C ASN A 387 14.76 -14.27 34.52
N LYS A 388 14.28 -13.22 33.85
CA LYS A 388 15.05 -11.97 33.67
C LYS A 388 14.88 -10.96 34.83
N GLY A 389 14.44 -11.42 36.01
CA GLY A 389 14.07 -10.58 37.14
C GLY A 389 14.89 -10.74 38.42
N LYS A 390 15.97 -11.54 38.45
CA LYS A 390 16.84 -11.66 39.63
C LYS A 390 18.31 -11.84 39.23
N ASP A 391 19.15 -11.03 39.87
CA ASP A 391 20.63 -11.06 39.91
C ASP A 391 21.37 -10.34 38.76
N VAL A 392 21.55 -9.01 38.88
CA VAL A 392 22.70 -8.35 39.52
C VAL A 392 22.51 -6.84 39.34
N ALA A 393 22.41 -6.12 40.45
CA ALA A 393 22.58 -4.68 40.45
C ALA A 393 24.05 -4.36 40.10
N SER A 394 24.29 -3.91 38.87
CA SER A 394 25.45 -3.10 38.54
C SER A 394 25.02 -1.98 37.61
N ASN A 395 25.37 -0.77 38.03
CA ASN A 395 25.02 0.50 37.41
C ASN A 395 25.39 0.54 35.92
N SER A 396 24.37 0.60 35.07
CA SER A 396 24.44 1.37 33.83
C SER A 396 23.03 1.90 33.54
N GLU A 397 22.87 3.21 33.75
CA GLU A 397 21.81 3.99 33.13
C GLU A 397 21.84 3.73 31.62
N ASP A 398 20.77 3.10 31.11
CA ASP A 398 20.21 3.19 29.75
C ASP A 398 19.34 1.95 29.44
N ILE A 399 18.37 1.68 30.31
CA ILE A 399 17.17 0.93 29.91
C ILE A 399 16.13 1.98 29.54
N LEU A 400 16.08 2.34 28.26
CA LEU A 400 14.95 3.07 27.69
C LEU A 400 13.91 2.06 27.18
N PRO A 401 12.70 1.99 27.77
CA PRO A 401 11.57 1.30 27.17
C PRO A 401 11.25 2.00 25.85
N TRP A 402 11.04 1.23 24.77
CA TRP A 402 10.61 1.75 23.47
C TRP A 402 9.42 2.70 23.62
N SER A 403 9.73 3.99 23.61
CA SER A 403 8.77 5.07 23.60
C SER A 403 9.14 6.03 22.49
N GLN A 404 8.13 6.32 21.67
CA GLN A 404 8.05 7.40 20.68
C GLN A 404 8.90 7.27 19.42
N SER A 405 8.47 6.36 18.54
CA SER A 405 8.14 6.75 17.17
C SER A 405 7.03 5.83 16.59
N ASN A 406 5.83 6.39 16.53
CA ASN A 406 4.67 6.03 15.71
C ASN A 406 4.53 4.58 15.20
N VAL A 407 3.81 3.77 16.00
CA VAL A 407 2.90 2.67 15.63
C VAL A 407 3.25 1.93 14.33
N VAL A 408 4.19 0.99 14.41
CA VAL A 408 4.13 -0.26 13.64
C VAL A 408 3.88 -1.38 14.64
N ALA A 409 2.58 -1.62 14.88
CA ALA A 409 1.93 -2.70 15.63
C ALA A 409 2.79 -3.39 16.72
N GLY A 410 2.66 -2.91 17.96
CA GLY A 410 2.71 -3.78 19.13
C GLY A 410 1.40 -4.56 19.22
N ASP A 411 1.51 -5.86 19.45
CA ASP A 411 0.48 -6.88 19.61
C ASP A 411 -0.60 -6.99 18.52
N VAL A 412 -0.97 -8.24 18.19
CA VAL A 412 -2.09 -8.55 17.30
C VAL A 412 -3.35 -7.79 17.77
N ALA A 413 -3.63 -7.68 19.08
CA ALA A 413 -4.86 -7.07 19.59
C ALA A 413 -4.96 -5.52 19.56
N VAL A 414 -3.85 -4.75 19.58
CA VAL A 414 -3.93 -3.26 19.42
C VAL A 414 -4.22 -2.92 17.96
N SER A 415 -3.66 -3.72 17.05
CA SER A 415 -3.80 -3.55 15.62
C SER A 415 -5.10 -4.14 15.06
N THR A 416 -5.76 -5.07 15.77
CA THR A 416 -6.93 -5.83 15.29
C THR A 416 -8.25 -5.09 15.20
N SER A 417 -8.52 -4.01 15.94
CA SER A 417 -9.84 -3.34 15.86
C SER A 417 -10.16 -2.88 14.43
N MET A 418 -9.13 -2.50 13.66
CA MET A 418 -9.25 -2.14 12.25
C MET A 418 -9.52 -3.34 11.33
N TYR A 419 -9.17 -4.55 11.76
CA TYR A 419 -9.30 -5.82 11.05
C TYR A 419 -10.45 -6.71 11.57
N GLU A 420 -11.18 -6.27 12.60
CA GLU A 420 -12.34 -6.99 13.11
C GLU A 420 -13.43 -7.01 12.05
N MET A 421 -13.85 -8.20 11.67
CA MET A 421 -14.93 -8.40 10.69
C MET A 421 -16.26 -8.61 11.39
N TRP A 422 -16.23 -9.34 12.49
CA TRP A 422 -17.33 -9.64 13.38
C TRP A 422 -16.74 -9.90 14.76
N ARG A 423 -17.58 -9.85 15.78
CA ARG A 423 -17.16 -9.95 17.18
C ARG A 423 -16.20 -11.13 17.38
N GLY A 424 -14.96 -10.83 17.73
CA GLY A 424 -13.93 -11.84 18.03
C GLY A 424 -13.31 -12.56 16.82
N LYS A 425 -13.66 -12.21 15.56
CA LYS A 425 -12.94 -12.74 14.38
C LYS A 425 -12.33 -11.62 13.54
N TYR A 426 -11.07 -11.82 13.22
CA TYR A 426 -10.19 -10.82 12.65
C TYR A 426 -9.57 -11.33 11.35
N PHE A 427 -9.52 -10.47 10.33
CA PHE A 427 -8.85 -10.76 9.06
C PHE A 427 -7.69 -9.80 8.85
N LEU A 428 -6.50 -10.25 9.24
CA LEU A 428 -5.26 -9.51 9.26
C LEU A 428 -4.65 -9.52 7.86
N CYS A 429 -5.00 -8.57 7.02
CA CYS A 429 -4.55 -8.53 5.63
C CYS A 429 -4.43 -7.09 5.12
N ASN A 430 -3.24 -6.73 4.67
CA ASN A 430 -2.94 -5.39 4.17
C ASN A 430 -3.05 -5.24 2.64
N HIS A 431 -3.59 -6.24 1.94
CA HIS A 431 -3.73 -6.24 0.49
C HIS A 431 -5.10 -6.77 0.05
N ARG A 432 -5.53 -6.46 -1.18
CA ARG A 432 -6.75 -7.01 -1.83
C ARG A 432 -8.04 -6.99 -0.97
N TYR A 433 -8.15 -6.05 -0.02
CA TYR A 433 -9.20 -6.01 1.00
C TYR A 433 -10.63 -6.12 0.45
N ARG A 434 -10.94 -5.44 -0.67
CA ARG A 434 -12.27 -5.48 -1.32
C ARG A 434 -12.63 -6.84 -1.94
N THR A 435 -11.67 -7.54 -2.54
CA THR A 435 -11.91 -8.88 -3.14
C THR A 435 -12.20 -9.89 -2.05
N HIS A 436 -11.47 -9.80 -0.94
CA HIS A 436 -11.72 -10.63 0.23
C HIS A 436 -13.08 -10.25 0.85
N GLN A 437 -13.36 -8.98 1.15
CA GLN A 437 -14.67 -8.54 1.70
C GLN A 437 -15.88 -8.95 0.84
N ALA A 438 -15.78 -8.88 -0.50
CA ALA A 438 -16.88 -9.27 -1.38
C ALA A 438 -17.20 -10.77 -1.30
N GLN A 439 -16.18 -11.63 -1.13
CA GLN A 439 -16.38 -13.06 -0.87
C GLN A 439 -16.92 -13.32 0.54
N PHE A 440 -16.50 -12.51 1.51
CA PHE A 440 -16.96 -12.59 2.89
C PHE A 440 -18.41 -12.13 3.10
N ARG A 441 -18.87 -11.07 2.40
CA ARG A 441 -20.27 -10.61 2.46
C ARG A 441 -21.26 -11.64 1.93
N ARG A 442 -20.87 -12.49 0.96
CA ARG A 442 -21.73 -13.59 0.49
C ARG A 442 -22.13 -14.58 1.61
N ARG A 443 -21.39 -14.63 2.74
CA ARG A 443 -21.79 -15.40 3.93
C ARG A 443 -22.87 -14.73 4.79
N GLN A 444 -23.08 -13.41 4.69
CA GLN A 444 -24.24 -12.76 5.35
C GLN A 444 -25.56 -13.31 4.78
N GLU A 445 -25.55 -13.76 3.54
CA GLU A 445 -26.74 -14.29 2.85
C GLU A 445 -26.88 -15.82 2.99
N ASN A 446 -25.80 -16.57 3.32
CA ASN A 446 -25.87 -18.03 3.49
C ASN A 446 -24.78 -18.63 4.42
N PRO A 447 -25.12 -19.00 5.67
CA PRO A 447 -24.20 -19.63 6.62
C PRO A 447 -23.75 -21.07 6.25
N ALA A 448 -24.38 -21.72 5.26
CA ALA A 448 -24.10 -23.12 4.90
C ALA A 448 -22.82 -23.33 4.06
N HIS A 449 -22.11 -22.26 3.66
CA HIS A 449 -20.82 -22.40 2.98
C HIS A 449 -19.69 -22.70 3.96
N GLY A 450 -19.57 -23.99 4.30
CA GLY A 450 -18.43 -24.56 5.00
C GLY A 450 -17.10 -24.28 4.28
N ASP A 451 -16.11 -23.93 5.10
CA ASP A 451 -14.71 -23.60 4.79
C ASP A 451 -14.38 -22.67 3.61
N PHE A 452 -13.29 -21.93 3.80
CA PHE A 452 -12.70 -21.02 2.82
C PHE A 452 -12.21 -21.77 1.58
N SER A 453 -13.10 -22.18 0.68
CA SER A 453 -12.72 -22.55 -0.70
C SER A 453 -12.86 -21.33 -1.59
N TYR A 454 -11.79 -20.55 -1.72
CA TYR A 454 -11.73 -19.55 -2.78
C TYR A 454 -11.58 -20.31 -4.11
N LYS A 455 -12.59 -20.19 -4.97
CA LYS A 455 -12.46 -20.50 -6.39
C LYS A 455 -12.23 -19.16 -7.09
N PRO A 456 -11.03 -18.86 -7.60
CA PRO A 456 -10.84 -17.69 -8.43
C PRO A 456 -11.78 -17.80 -9.63
N PRO A 457 -12.49 -16.73 -10.03
CA PRO A 457 -13.05 -16.69 -11.36
C PRO A 457 -11.86 -16.69 -12.33
N SER A 458 -11.62 -17.82 -13.00
CA SER A 458 -10.68 -18.02 -14.12
C SER A 458 -9.27 -17.42 -13.95
N SER A 459 -8.30 -18.29 -13.68
CA SER A 459 -6.89 -18.19 -14.12
C SER A 459 -6.36 -16.79 -14.44
N PHE A 460 -5.63 -16.18 -13.50
CA PHE A 460 -4.73 -15.08 -13.81
C PHE A 460 -3.63 -15.61 -14.74
N HIS A 461 -3.73 -15.31 -16.03
CA HIS A 461 -2.61 -15.44 -16.94
C HIS A 461 -1.64 -14.29 -16.66
N LEU A 462 -0.40 -14.62 -16.26
CA LEU A 462 0.74 -13.73 -16.52
C LEU A 462 0.88 -13.65 -18.04
N ASN A 463 0.25 -12.65 -18.65
CA ASN A 463 0.57 -12.22 -20.00
C ASN A 463 0.39 -10.69 -20.07
N ASP A 464 1.39 -10.05 -20.66
CA ASP A 464 1.48 -8.64 -20.95
C ASP A 464 0.17 -8.09 -21.55
N PHE A 465 -0.55 -7.27 -20.78
CA PHE A 465 -1.51 -6.33 -21.33
C PHE A 465 -1.28 -4.93 -20.76
N LEU A 466 -0.39 -4.24 -21.46
CA LEU A 466 -0.27 -2.79 -21.52
C LEU A 466 -1.59 -2.14 -21.97
N PHE A 467 -1.90 -1.00 -21.34
CA PHE A 467 -2.85 0.03 -21.76
C PHE A 467 -4.28 -0.43 -22.11
N LYS A 468 -5.18 -0.42 -21.11
CA LYS A 468 -6.56 0.06 -21.24
C LYS A 468 -7.23 0.19 -19.87
N HIS A 469 -7.21 1.39 -19.32
CA HIS A 469 -8.24 1.85 -18.40
C HIS A 469 -9.01 2.98 -19.07
N GLU A 470 -9.87 2.59 -20.03
CA GLU A 470 -11.10 3.32 -20.33
C GLU A 470 -12.06 3.04 -19.18
N VAL A 471 -12.25 4.02 -18.29
CA VAL A 471 -13.47 4.12 -17.47
C VAL A 471 -14.40 5.04 -18.23
N ASP A 472 -15.44 4.44 -18.78
CA ASP A 472 -16.50 5.06 -19.56
C ASP A 472 -17.46 5.82 -18.62
N ILE A 473 -17.54 7.15 -18.79
CA ILE A 473 -18.74 7.91 -18.45
C ILE A 473 -19.10 8.69 -19.71
N ALA A 474 -19.92 8.04 -20.54
CA ALA A 474 -20.86 8.62 -21.51
C ALA A 474 -20.32 9.73 -22.44
N GLU A 475 -19.89 9.35 -23.65
CA GLU A 475 -20.68 9.58 -24.87
C GLU A 475 -20.01 8.96 -26.11
N SER A 476 -20.46 7.74 -26.44
CA SER A 476 -21.02 7.35 -27.74
C SER A 476 -20.68 8.22 -28.98
N ARG A 477 -20.04 7.54 -29.95
CA ARG A 477 -19.94 7.86 -31.40
C ARG A 477 -18.89 8.89 -31.82
N ILE A 478 -17.61 8.49 -31.91
CA ILE A 478 -16.62 8.97 -32.94
C ILE A 478 -15.36 8.06 -32.99
N ILE A 479 -15.45 6.75 -32.73
CA ILE A 479 -14.34 5.82 -33.05
C ILE A 479 -14.82 4.71 -33.99
N LYS A 480 -15.30 5.15 -35.16
CA LYS A 480 -15.36 4.32 -36.37
C LYS A 480 -14.64 4.95 -37.57
N TYR A 481 -13.92 6.07 -37.37
CA TYR A 481 -13.25 6.80 -38.46
C TYR A 481 -11.71 6.87 -38.40
N LEU A 482 -11.04 6.28 -37.40
CA LEU A 482 -9.56 6.31 -37.31
C LEU A 482 -8.91 4.93 -37.46
N ARG A 483 -9.30 4.18 -38.50
CA ARG A 483 -8.51 3.04 -39.02
C ARG A 483 -8.38 3.01 -40.54
N LYS A 484 -8.54 4.15 -41.22
CA LYS A 484 -8.34 4.24 -42.68
C LYS A 484 -7.72 5.59 -43.10
N ALA A 485 -6.51 5.88 -42.63
CA ALA A 485 -5.64 6.90 -43.23
C ALA A 485 -4.15 6.74 -42.82
N VAL A 486 -3.67 5.50 -42.70
CA VAL A 486 -2.24 5.18 -42.88
C VAL A 486 -2.15 4.42 -44.20
N THR A 487 -2.30 5.16 -45.30
CA THR A 487 -1.82 4.90 -46.66
C THR A 487 -2.28 6.06 -47.54
N LYS A 488 -1.55 7.17 -47.44
CA LYS A 488 -1.16 8.15 -48.47
C LYS A 488 -0.90 9.50 -47.83
#